data_AF-A0AA41TZR8-F1
#
_entry.id   AF-A0AA41TZR8-F1
#
_cell.length_a   1.000
_cell.length_b   1.000
_cell.length_c   1.000
_cell.angle_alpha   90.00
_cell.angle_beta   90.00
_cell.angle_gamma   90.00
#
_symmetry.space_group_name_H-M   'P 1'
#
loop_
_entity.id
_entity.type
_entity.pdbx_description
1 polymer ?
#
loop_
_entity_poly.entity_id
_entity_poly.type
_entity_poly.pdbx_seq_one_letter_code
_entity_poly.pdbx_strand_id
1 'polypeptide(L)'
;MPEGTLGAQPQSDRSAAPSAAPGLGERLKQARLGHGLTLEEAAGVTGLSVAYLSRLENEHRQPSLPALLTLARVYATTVSTLLGERGAGEETIIRAKRAEPFHAHGWTYWRAGSPRRGMQALRVRVPPAPATGPARVHPGEEWLYVTAGQLRLTLDGTVHLLGPGDVAHFDSGLPHVMESADDHVPVEFLMVHAAPAMVAFSACLPAPPGH
;
A
#
# COMPACT_ATOMS: atom_id res chain seq x y z
N MET A 1 43.24 -45.19 35.53
CA MET A 1 43.48 -44.12 34.55
C MET A 1 42.14 -43.70 34.00
N PRO A 2 41.72 -42.45 34.25
CA PRO A 2 40.36 -41.96 34.04
C PRO A 2 40.23 -41.09 32.77
N GLU A 3 39.07 -41.14 32.12
CA GLU A 3 38.55 -40.12 31.22
C GLU A 3 37.31 -39.54 31.92
N GLY A 4 36.98 -38.27 31.94
CA GLY A 4 37.51 -37.06 31.34
C GLY A 4 36.47 -36.00 31.69
N THR A 5 36.91 -34.97 32.41
CA THR A 5 36.12 -33.89 33.01
C THR A 5 35.07 -33.28 32.09
N LEU A 6 33.80 -33.28 32.52
CA LEU A 6 32.73 -32.49 31.91
C LEU A 6 32.97 -31.00 32.23
N GLY A 7 33.68 -30.33 31.33
CA GLY A 7 33.91 -28.89 31.39
C GLY A 7 32.62 -28.13 31.12
N ALA A 8 32.10 -27.47 32.16
CA ALA A 8 31.16 -26.38 31.99
C ALA A 8 31.89 -25.21 31.30
N GLN A 9 31.44 -24.83 30.11
CA GLN A 9 31.77 -23.53 29.52
C GLN A 9 30.54 -22.62 29.58
N PRO A 10 30.68 -21.38 30.10
CA PRO A 10 29.61 -20.40 30.11
C PRO A 10 29.45 -19.85 28.69
N GLN A 11 28.32 -20.11 28.04
CA GLN A 11 27.98 -19.40 26.82
C GLN A 11 27.51 -17.99 27.20
N SER A 12 28.42 -17.06 26.97
CA SER A 12 28.26 -15.63 27.14
C SER A 12 27.07 -15.11 26.34
N ASP A 13 26.20 -14.43 27.08
CA ASP A 13 25.27 -13.41 26.65
C ASP A 13 25.81 -12.54 25.50
N ARG A 14 25.03 -12.46 24.43
CA ARG A 14 24.81 -11.27 23.59
C ARG A 14 23.54 -11.49 22.77
N SER A 15 22.41 -11.54 23.47
CA SER A 15 21.12 -11.25 22.85
C SER A 15 21.11 -9.76 22.49
N ALA A 16 21.50 -9.41 21.27
CA ALA A 16 21.25 -8.08 20.74
C ALA A 16 19.73 -7.90 20.67
N ALA A 17 19.18 -7.12 21.60
CA ALA A 17 17.77 -6.76 21.61
C ALA A 17 17.36 -6.14 20.26
N PRO A 18 16.17 -6.45 19.73
CA PRO A 18 15.68 -5.76 18.54
C PRO A 18 15.60 -4.27 18.84
N SER A 19 16.25 -3.43 18.01
CA SER A 19 16.14 -1.98 18.11
C SER A 19 14.65 -1.62 18.07
N ALA A 20 14.12 -1.12 19.19
CA ALA A 20 12.75 -0.66 19.28
C ALA A 20 12.51 0.35 18.14
N ALA A 21 11.40 0.21 17.41
CA ALA A 21 11.06 1.16 16.36
C ALA A 21 11.07 2.58 16.94
N PRO A 22 11.62 3.58 16.23
CA PRO A 22 11.70 4.94 16.74
C PRO A 22 10.30 5.41 17.13
N GLY A 23 10.13 6.02 18.29
CA GLY A 23 8.81 6.46 18.77
C GLY A 23 8.18 7.55 17.89
N LEU A 24 6.93 7.93 18.21
CA LEU A 24 6.17 8.90 17.42
C LEU A 24 6.88 10.25 17.30
N GLY A 25 7.53 10.72 18.37
CA GLY A 25 8.21 12.01 18.38
C GLY A 25 9.39 12.02 17.41
N GLU A 26 10.21 10.97 17.45
CA GLU A 26 11.35 10.82 16.55
C GLU A 26 10.87 10.71 15.09
N ARG A 27 9.79 9.98 14.80
CA ARG A 27 9.24 9.90 13.44
C ARG A 27 8.71 11.24 12.92
N LEU A 28 8.07 12.04 13.79
CA LEU A 28 7.64 13.40 13.44
C LEU A 28 8.84 14.31 13.12
N LYS A 29 9.90 14.22 13.91
CA LYS A 29 11.14 14.95 13.68
C LYS A 29 11.82 14.54 12.38
N GLN A 30 11.92 13.25 12.12
CA GLN A 30 12.48 12.72 10.87
C GLN A 30 11.65 13.15 9.65
N ALA A 31 10.31 13.11 9.75
CA ALA A 31 9.43 13.60 8.68
C ALA A 31 9.64 15.10 8.41
N ARG A 32 9.69 15.93 9.46
CA ARG A 32 9.97 17.37 9.32
C ARG A 32 11.32 17.63 8.66
N LEU A 33 12.38 16.99 9.14
CA LEU A 33 13.74 17.15 8.61
C LEU A 33 13.87 16.61 7.18
N GLY A 34 13.19 15.52 6.84
CA GLY A 34 13.13 14.98 5.48
C GLY A 34 12.50 15.94 4.46
N HIS A 35 11.66 16.87 4.95
CA HIS A 35 11.10 17.98 4.16
C HIS A 35 11.92 19.26 4.23
N GLY A 36 13.09 19.25 4.87
CA GLY A 36 13.98 20.40 4.97
C GLY A 36 13.45 21.55 5.83
N LEU A 37 12.45 21.31 6.69
CA LEU A 37 11.80 22.35 7.49
C LEU A 37 12.44 22.49 8.86
N THR A 38 12.67 23.72 9.29
CA THR A 38 12.87 24.09 10.70
C THR A 38 11.56 23.96 11.49
N LEU A 39 11.63 24.02 12.82
CA LEU A 39 10.42 24.01 13.64
C LEU A 39 9.56 25.27 13.39
N GLU A 40 10.20 26.40 13.14
CA GLU A 40 9.58 27.68 12.83
C GLU A 40 8.83 27.64 11.50
N GLU A 41 9.46 27.11 10.46
CA GLU A 41 8.82 26.94 9.15
C GLU A 41 7.67 25.93 9.23
N ALA A 42 7.89 24.80 9.89
CA ALA A 42 6.85 23.79 10.12
C ALA A 42 5.66 24.36 10.90
N ALA A 43 5.90 25.18 11.91
CA ALA A 43 4.85 25.89 12.64
C ALA A 43 4.05 26.82 11.71
N GLY A 44 4.73 27.57 10.86
CA GLY A 44 4.12 28.46 9.87
C GLY A 44 3.19 27.72 8.90
N VAL A 45 3.60 26.56 8.37
CA VAL A 45 2.79 25.82 7.38
C VAL A 45 1.73 24.90 7.99
N THR A 46 1.92 24.43 9.23
CA THR A 46 0.94 23.58 9.94
C THR A 46 -0.10 24.39 10.71
N GLY A 47 0.19 25.65 11.04
CA GLY A 47 -0.62 26.44 11.97
C GLY A 47 -0.50 25.98 13.43
N LEU A 48 0.44 25.09 13.75
CA LEU A 48 0.75 24.64 15.11
C LEU A 48 1.88 25.49 15.70
N SER A 49 1.89 25.71 17.01
CA SER A 49 2.98 26.49 17.63
C SER A 49 4.29 25.71 17.66
N VAL A 50 5.41 26.43 17.53
CA VAL A 50 6.78 25.87 17.67
C VAL A 50 6.93 25.06 18.96
N ALA A 51 6.44 25.61 20.08
CA ALA A 51 6.46 24.94 21.38
C ALA A 51 5.58 23.69 21.46
N TYR A 52 4.52 23.60 20.64
CA TYR A 52 3.73 22.38 20.52
C TYR A 52 4.48 21.33 19.70
N LEU A 53 4.98 21.69 18.51
CA LEU A 53 5.76 20.79 17.65
C LEU A 53 7.00 20.22 18.38
N SER A 54 7.76 21.07 19.07
CA SER A 54 8.92 20.64 19.85
C SER A 54 8.54 19.63 20.95
N ARG A 55 7.40 19.82 21.63
CA ARG A 55 6.93 18.85 22.64
C ARG A 55 6.42 17.55 22.02
N LEU A 56 5.87 17.58 20.81
CA LEU A 56 5.51 16.37 20.09
C LEU A 56 6.75 15.58 19.68
N GLU A 57 7.76 16.25 19.12
CA GLU A 57 9.00 15.62 18.65
C GLU A 57 9.85 15.02 19.77
N ASN A 58 9.78 15.59 20.98
CA ASN A 58 10.43 15.07 22.17
C ASN A 58 9.51 14.17 23.03
N GLU A 59 8.36 13.75 22.51
CA GLU A 59 7.39 12.85 23.16
C GLU A 59 6.81 13.33 24.51
N HIS A 60 7.03 14.60 24.85
CA HIS A 60 6.46 15.24 26.04
C HIS A 60 4.97 15.58 25.89
N ARG A 61 4.38 15.35 24.71
CA ARG A 61 2.94 15.51 24.47
C ARG A 61 2.46 14.59 23.36
N GLN A 62 1.25 14.05 23.53
CA GLN A 62 0.57 13.31 22.47
C GLN A 62 -0.17 14.26 21.51
N PRO A 63 -0.11 14.04 20.19
CA PRO A 63 -0.88 14.81 19.23
C PRO A 63 -2.36 14.42 19.26
N SER A 64 -3.25 15.38 18.99
CA SER A 64 -4.64 15.07 18.66
C SER A 64 -4.74 14.50 17.24
N LEU A 65 -5.83 13.78 16.91
CA LEU A 65 -6.06 13.30 15.55
C LEU A 65 -6.03 14.42 14.48
N PRO A 66 -6.68 15.59 14.69
CA PRO A 66 -6.56 16.70 13.75
C PRO A 66 -5.13 17.23 13.54
N ALA A 67 -4.31 17.24 14.61
CA ALA A 67 -2.91 17.62 14.51
C ALA A 67 -2.11 16.59 13.71
N LEU A 68 -2.33 15.30 13.96
CA LEU A 68 -1.73 14.18 13.21
C LEU A 68 -2.09 14.24 11.72
N LEU A 69 -3.35 14.50 11.37
CA LEU A 69 -3.79 14.64 9.98
C LEU A 69 -3.15 15.85 9.29
N THR A 70 -3.06 16.97 9.99
CA THR A 70 -2.38 18.18 9.49
C THR A 70 -0.90 17.92 9.24
N LEU A 71 -0.21 17.28 10.19
CA LEU A 71 1.20 16.93 10.09
C LEU A 71 1.44 15.93 8.95
N ALA A 72 0.60 14.89 8.82
CA ALA A 72 0.69 13.92 7.74
C ALA A 72 0.57 14.61 6.36
N ARG A 73 -0.38 15.54 6.20
CA ARG A 73 -0.55 16.30 4.96
C ARG A 73 0.66 17.18 4.65
N VAL A 74 1.13 17.96 5.64
CA VAL A 74 2.25 18.90 5.44
C VAL A 74 3.57 18.17 5.16
N TYR A 75 3.80 17.05 5.84
CA TYR A 75 4.99 16.20 5.64
C TYR A 75 4.77 15.12 4.57
N ALA A 76 3.79 15.29 3.68
CA ALA A 76 3.49 14.39 2.56
C ALA A 76 3.56 12.88 2.90
N THR A 77 3.03 12.50 4.06
CA THR A 77 3.05 11.14 4.62
C THR A 77 1.65 10.72 5.08
N THR A 78 1.54 9.55 5.71
CA THR A 78 0.26 9.06 6.26
C THR A 78 0.28 9.04 7.79
N VAL A 79 -0.89 9.11 8.41
CA VAL A 79 -1.05 8.91 9.86
C VAL A 79 -0.49 7.56 10.28
N SER A 80 -0.74 6.49 9.52
CA SER A 80 -0.19 5.16 9.74
C SER A 80 1.35 5.17 9.79
N THR A 81 1.99 5.83 8.83
CA THR A 81 3.46 6.00 8.80
C THR A 81 3.96 6.75 10.03
N LEU A 82 3.29 7.84 10.42
CA LEU A 82 3.64 8.61 11.63
C LEU A 82 3.46 7.81 12.92
N LEU A 83 2.43 6.98 13.00
CA LEU A 83 2.17 6.08 14.13
C LEU A 83 3.10 4.87 14.18
N GLY A 84 3.96 4.70 13.16
CA GLY A 84 4.89 3.58 13.10
C GLY A 84 4.17 2.26 12.93
N GLU A 85 2.94 2.29 12.42
CA GLU A 85 2.37 1.12 11.76
C GLU A 85 3.38 0.80 10.67
N ARG A 86 4.12 -0.30 10.85
CA ARG A 86 5.02 -0.83 9.83
C ARG A 86 4.12 -1.07 8.63
N GLY A 87 4.10 -0.11 7.72
CA GLY A 87 3.35 -0.22 6.50
C GLY A 87 3.79 -1.54 5.90
N ALA A 88 2.84 -2.38 5.54
CA ALA A 88 3.09 -3.59 4.78
C ALA A 88 3.84 -3.30 3.43
N GLY A 89 4.24 -2.06 3.16
CA GLY A 89 5.00 -1.55 2.02
C GLY A 89 6.53 -1.65 2.08
N GLU A 90 7.15 -2.29 3.08
CA GLU A 90 8.59 -2.59 3.00
C GLU A 90 8.93 -3.88 2.24
N GLU A 91 8.00 -4.84 2.15
CA GLU A 91 8.28 -6.08 1.43
C GLU A 91 8.14 -5.86 -0.08
N THR A 92 9.27 -5.80 -0.77
CA THR A 92 9.34 -5.73 -2.24
C THR A 92 8.73 -6.97 -2.89
N ILE A 93 8.74 -8.11 -2.19
CA ILE A 93 8.28 -9.40 -2.70
C ILE A 93 7.12 -9.90 -1.84
N ILE A 94 5.91 -9.91 -2.38
CA ILE A 94 4.75 -10.48 -1.69
C ILE A 94 4.65 -11.97 -2.03
N ARG A 95 4.73 -12.82 -1.00
CA ARG A 95 4.54 -14.27 -1.16
C ARG A 95 3.08 -14.62 -0.90
N ALA A 96 2.43 -15.29 -1.85
CA ALA A 96 1.01 -15.66 -1.77
C ALA A 96 0.64 -16.40 -0.47
N LYS A 97 1.52 -17.26 0.05
CA LYS A 97 1.30 -18.00 1.31
C LYS A 97 1.27 -17.13 2.58
N ARG A 98 1.75 -15.89 2.50
CA ARG A 98 1.82 -14.93 3.61
C ARG A 98 0.95 -13.69 3.35
N ALA A 99 0.29 -13.63 2.19
CA ALA A 99 -0.57 -12.51 1.85
C ALA A 99 -1.90 -12.70 2.59
N GLU A 100 -2.11 -11.89 3.62
CA GLU A 100 -3.38 -11.86 4.32
C GLU A 100 -4.46 -11.17 3.47
N PRO A 101 -5.65 -11.76 3.33
CA PRO A 101 -6.76 -11.11 2.65
C PRO A 101 -7.32 -9.95 3.47
N PHE A 102 -7.85 -8.95 2.79
CA PHE A 102 -8.79 -8.00 3.37
C PHE A 102 -10.10 -8.00 2.59
N HIS A 103 -11.18 -7.59 3.23
CA HIS A 103 -12.54 -7.65 2.68
C HIS A 103 -13.13 -6.24 2.60
N ALA A 104 -13.67 -5.88 1.45
CA ALA A 104 -14.35 -4.60 1.24
C ALA A 104 -15.40 -4.75 0.14
N HIS A 105 -16.58 -4.14 0.33
CA HIS A 105 -17.67 -4.18 -0.66
C HIS A 105 -18.07 -5.60 -1.10
N GLY A 106 -18.00 -6.57 -0.18
CA GLY A 106 -18.30 -7.98 -0.46
C GLY A 106 -17.23 -8.72 -1.27
N TRP A 107 -16.10 -8.08 -1.61
CA TRP A 107 -15.00 -8.70 -2.34
C TRP A 107 -13.85 -9.07 -1.40
N THR A 108 -13.03 -10.00 -1.83
CA THR A 108 -11.77 -10.34 -1.17
C THR A 108 -10.60 -9.83 -1.97
N TYR A 109 -9.67 -9.16 -1.29
CA TYR A 109 -8.47 -8.58 -1.90
C TYR A 109 -7.23 -9.12 -1.22
N TRP A 110 -6.17 -9.29 -2.01
CA TRP A 110 -4.82 -9.50 -1.53
C TRP A 110 -3.91 -8.47 -2.17
N ARG A 111 -2.93 -7.98 -1.43
CA ARG A 111 -1.89 -7.15 -2.02
C ARG A 111 -1.08 -7.99 -3.01
N ALA A 112 -0.87 -7.47 -4.20
CA ALA A 112 -0.01 -8.06 -5.22
C ALA A 112 1.27 -7.24 -5.45
N GLY A 113 1.41 -6.09 -4.77
CA GLY A 113 2.64 -5.29 -4.78
C GLY A 113 2.79 -4.38 -3.56
N SER A 114 3.99 -3.81 -3.42
CA SER A 114 4.23 -2.71 -2.50
C SER A 114 3.61 -1.42 -3.06
N PRO A 115 2.76 -0.70 -2.29
CA PRO A 115 2.23 0.58 -2.74
C PRO A 115 3.37 1.61 -2.76
N ARG A 116 4.04 1.72 -3.90
CA ARG A 116 5.13 2.66 -4.15
C ARG A 116 4.90 3.31 -5.50
N ARG A 117 5.35 4.56 -5.66
CA ARG A 117 5.42 5.26 -6.95
C ARG A 117 4.08 5.43 -7.68
N GLY A 118 3.01 5.73 -6.93
CA GLY A 118 1.70 6.03 -7.51
C GLY A 118 0.98 4.82 -8.12
N MET A 119 1.41 3.59 -7.83
CA MET A 119 0.79 2.37 -8.31
C MET A 119 0.38 1.46 -7.16
N GLN A 120 -0.80 0.85 -7.27
CA GLN A 120 -1.29 -0.17 -6.36
C GLN A 120 -1.68 -1.41 -7.15
N ALA A 121 -1.04 -2.55 -6.86
CA ALA A 121 -1.37 -3.84 -7.45
C ALA A 121 -2.11 -4.73 -6.43
N LEU A 122 -3.22 -5.32 -6.86
CA LEU A 122 -4.11 -6.17 -6.08
C LEU A 122 -4.42 -7.46 -6.84
N ARG A 123 -4.56 -8.57 -6.10
CA ARG A 123 -5.33 -9.73 -6.55
C ARG A 123 -6.72 -9.60 -5.97
N VAL A 124 -7.74 -9.75 -6.79
CA VAL A 124 -9.14 -9.57 -6.42
C VAL A 124 -9.91 -10.86 -6.68
N ARG A 125 -10.80 -11.19 -5.76
CA ARG A 125 -11.82 -12.22 -5.93
C ARG A 125 -13.19 -11.61 -5.69
N VAL A 126 -14.03 -11.66 -6.72
CA VAL A 126 -15.42 -11.18 -6.67
C VAL A 126 -16.32 -12.41 -6.58
N PRO A 127 -17.14 -12.55 -5.52
CA PRO A 127 -18.07 -13.66 -5.42
C PRO A 127 -19.17 -13.58 -6.49
N PRO A 128 -19.85 -14.69 -6.77
CA PRO A 128 -21.09 -14.65 -7.53
C PRO A 128 -22.12 -13.82 -6.77
N ALA A 129 -22.56 -12.70 -7.35
CA ALA A 129 -23.54 -11.83 -6.73
C ALA A 129 -24.30 -11.03 -7.80
N PRO A 130 -25.61 -10.77 -7.60
CA PRO A 130 -26.39 -9.94 -8.49
C PRO A 130 -25.85 -8.51 -8.52
N ALA A 131 -25.91 -7.90 -9.70
CA ALA A 131 -25.40 -6.58 -9.99
C ALA A 131 -26.11 -5.50 -9.17
N THR A 132 -25.55 -5.12 -8.03
CA THR A 132 -26.23 -4.26 -7.04
C THR A 132 -25.34 -3.16 -6.48
N GLY A 133 -24.08 -3.08 -6.92
CA GLY A 133 -23.15 -2.03 -6.50
C GLY A 133 -23.27 -0.76 -7.34
N PRO A 134 -23.07 0.44 -6.76
CA PRO A 134 -22.95 1.65 -7.55
C PRO A 134 -21.69 1.62 -8.42
N ALA A 135 -21.74 2.28 -9.58
CA ALA A 135 -20.57 2.49 -10.42
C ALA A 135 -19.48 3.26 -9.67
N ARG A 136 -18.23 2.89 -9.92
CA ARG A 136 -17.05 3.54 -9.35
C ARG A 136 -16.47 4.54 -10.35
N VAL A 137 -15.93 5.63 -9.81
CA VAL A 137 -15.23 6.68 -10.54
C VAL A 137 -14.10 7.19 -9.66
N HIS A 138 -12.88 7.20 -10.16
CA HIS A 138 -11.74 7.80 -9.47
C HIS A 138 -10.63 8.25 -10.43
N PRO A 139 -9.81 9.25 -10.07
CA PRO A 139 -8.69 9.68 -10.91
C PRO A 139 -7.66 8.57 -11.09
N GLY A 140 -7.22 8.35 -12.33
CA GLY A 140 -6.12 7.43 -12.64
C GLY A 140 -6.42 6.52 -13.82
N GLU A 141 -5.57 5.51 -13.96
CA GLU A 141 -5.76 4.42 -14.92
C GLU A 141 -5.92 3.09 -14.17
N GLU A 142 -6.78 2.22 -14.71
CA GLU A 142 -6.99 0.88 -14.23
C GLU A 142 -6.58 -0.12 -15.30
N TRP A 143 -5.69 -1.02 -14.94
CA TRP A 143 -5.32 -2.18 -15.73
C TRP A 143 -5.72 -3.45 -14.99
N LEU A 144 -6.35 -4.41 -15.67
CA LEU A 144 -6.69 -5.69 -15.09
C LEU A 144 -6.39 -6.86 -16.02
N TYR A 145 -6.15 -8.03 -15.44
CA TYR A 145 -5.91 -9.29 -16.12
C TYR A 145 -6.72 -10.40 -15.44
N VAL A 146 -7.60 -11.08 -16.17
CA VAL A 146 -8.46 -12.13 -15.62
C VAL A 146 -7.66 -13.43 -15.49
N THR A 147 -7.67 -14.01 -14.29
CA THR A 147 -6.95 -15.26 -13.99
C THR A 147 -7.85 -16.49 -13.89
N ALA A 148 -9.12 -16.32 -13.50
CA ALA A 148 -10.10 -17.39 -13.42
C ALA A 148 -11.54 -16.83 -13.42
N GLY A 149 -12.52 -17.62 -13.85
CA GLY A 149 -13.91 -17.20 -13.98
C GLY A 149 -14.14 -16.26 -15.16
N GLN A 150 -15.28 -15.56 -15.17
CA GLN A 150 -15.62 -14.58 -16.20
C GLN A 150 -16.02 -13.26 -15.55
N LEU A 151 -15.34 -12.17 -15.92
CA LEU A 151 -15.58 -10.82 -15.45
C LEU A 151 -16.62 -10.15 -16.35
N ARG A 152 -17.70 -9.66 -15.76
CA ARG A 152 -18.60 -8.68 -16.38
C ARG A 152 -18.08 -7.29 -16.03
N LEU A 153 -17.46 -6.62 -16.99
CA LEU A 153 -16.98 -5.25 -16.86
C LEU A 153 -17.94 -4.32 -17.60
N THR A 154 -18.64 -3.45 -16.87
CA THR A 154 -19.45 -2.38 -17.46
C THR A 154 -18.63 -1.10 -17.45
N LEU A 155 -18.33 -0.52 -18.61
CA LEU A 155 -17.67 0.78 -18.76
C LEU A 155 -18.62 1.76 -19.44
N ASP A 156 -18.96 2.86 -18.76
CA ASP A 156 -19.86 3.90 -19.27
C ASP A 156 -21.16 3.32 -19.89
N GLY A 157 -21.75 2.35 -19.19
CA GLY A 157 -22.97 1.64 -19.61
C GLY A 157 -22.78 0.52 -20.64
N THR A 158 -21.59 0.34 -21.21
CA THR A 158 -21.29 -0.75 -22.15
C THR A 158 -20.75 -1.97 -21.42
N VAL A 159 -21.34 -3.13 -21.66
CA VAL A 159 -20.97 -4.39 -21.01
C VAL A 159 -19.94 -5.16 -21.84
N HIS A 160 -18.86 -5.60 -21.18
CA HIS A 160 -17.82 -6.45 -21.72
C HIS A 160 -17.68 -7.71 -20.87
N LEU A 161 -17.59 -8.88 -21.50
CA LEU A 161 -17.33 -10.15 -20.84
C LEU A 161 -15.88 -10.56 -21.10
N LEU A 162 -15.11 -10.73 -20.02
CA LEU A 162 -13.68 -11.03 -20.08
C LEU A 162 -13.42 -12.38 -19.38
N GLY A 163 -12.83 -13.33 -20.09
CA GLY A 163 -12.44 -14.64 -19.57
C GLY A 163 -10.95 -14.70 -19.19
N PRO A 164 -10.46 -15.84 -18.69
CA PRO A 164 -9.06 -15.98 -18.27
C PRO A 164 -8.10 -15.71 -19.42
N GLY A 165 -7.12 -14.83 -19.18
CA GLY A 165 -6.18 -14.36 -20.20
C GLY A 165 -6.54 -13.01 -20.82
N ASP A 166 -7.79 -12.57 -20.69
CA ASP A 166 -8.21 -11.26 -21.19
C ASP A 166 -7.73 -10.13 -20.28
N VAL A 167 -7.51 -8.97 -20.90
CA VAL A 167 -6.98 -7.75 -20.29
C VAL A 167 -7.92 -6.59 -20.58
N ALA A 168 -8.10 -5.70 -19.61
CA ALA A 168 -8.68 -4.39 -19.84
C ALA A 168 -7.73 -3.31 -19.31
N HIS A 169 -7.68 -2.19 -20.02
CA HIS A 169 -7.00 -0.97 -19.60
C HIS A 169 -7.90 0.22 -19.93
N PHE A 170 -8.23 1.04 -18.95
CA PHE A 170 -9.16 2.16 -19.13
C PHE A 170 -8.87 3.29 -18.15
N ASP A 171 -9.33 4.49 -18.52
CA ASP A 171 -9.39 5.65 -17.64
C ASP A 171 -10.40 5.38 -16.53
N SER A 172 -9.93 5.34 -15.28
CA SER A 172 -10.78 5.07 -14.11
C SER A 172 -11.76 6.20 -13.79
N GLY A 173 -11.64 7.34 -14.48
CA GLY A 173 -12.62 8.40 -14.51
C GLY A 173 -13.92 8.01 -15.25
N LEU A 174 -13.90 6.97 -16.07
CA LEU A 174 -15.10 6.39 -16.65
C LEU A 174 -15.90 5.64 -15.57
N PRO A 175 -17.22 5.83 -15.47
CA PRO A 175 -18.06 5.04 -14.58
C PRO A 175 -17.92 3.55 -14.90
N HIS A 176 -17.45 2.77 -13.93
CA HIS A 176 -17.20 1.35 -14.15
C HIS A 176 -17.78 0.45 -13.04
N VAL A 177 -18.23 -0.73 -13.44
CA VAL A 177 -18.75 -1.80 -12.57
C VAL A 177 -18.07 -3.11 -12.95
N MET A 178 -17.62 -3.86 -11.95
CA MET A 178 -16.93 -5.15 -12.13
C MET A 178 -17.64 -6.22 -11.31
N GLU A 179 -18.07 -7.30 -11.97
CA GLU A 179 -18.91 -8.33 -11.37
C GLU A 179 -18.52 -9.71 -11.88
N SER A 180 -18.88 -10.76 -11.14
CA SER A 180 -18.89 -12.09 -11.75
C SER A 180 -19.98 -12.16 -12.82
N ALA A 181 -19.64 -12.70 -13.99
CA ALA A 181 -20.62 -12.94 -15.04
C ALA A 181 -21.54 -14.15 -14.74
N ASP A 182 -21.13 -15.00 -13.78
CA ASP A 182 -21.78 -16.25 -13.41
C ASP A 182 -22.40 -16.14 -11.98
N ASP A 183 -23.57 -16.75 -11.79
CA ASP A 183 -24.34 -16.70 -10.53
C ASP A 183 -23.84 -17.70 -9.46
N HIS A 184 -22.90 -18.57 -9.81
CA HIS A 184 -22.38 -19.63 -8.96
C HIS A 184 -20.85 -19.68 -8.89
N VAL A 185 -20.16 -19.15 -9.91
CA VAL A 185 -18.71 -19.16 -10.02
C VAL A 185 -18.13 -17.77 -9.73
N PRO A 186 -17.16 -17.64 -8.80
CA PRO A 186 -16.47 -16.37 -8.58
C PRO A 186 -15.53 -16.04 -9.74
N VAL A 187 -15.21 -14.77 -9.91
CA VAL A 187 -14.14 -14.32 -10.81
C VAL A 187 -12.93 -13.86 -10.02
N GLU A 188 -11.73 -14.22 -10.51
CA GLU A 188 -10.46 -13.79 -9.95
C GLU A 188 -9.62 -13.07 -11.01
N PHE A 189 -9.08 -11.92 -10.65
CA PHE A 189 -8.26 -11.11 -11.54
C PHE A 189 -7.15 -10.37 -10.77
N LEU A 190 -6.09 -10.02 -11.49
CA LEU A 190 -5.11 -9.04 -11.05
C LEU A 190 -5.56 -7.66 -11.50
N MET A 191 -5.33 -6.67 -10.66
CA MET A 191 -5.73 -5.29 -10.91
C MET A 191 -4.61 -4.36 -10.48
N VAL A 192 -4.35 -3.34 -11.28
CA VAL A 192 -3.37 -2.31 -11.02
C VAL A 192 -4.05 -0.96 -11.18
N HIS A 193 -4.03 -0.17 -10.12
CA HIS A 193 -4.45 1.24 -10.15
C HIS A 193 -3.19 2.09 -10.22
N ALA A 194 -3.13 3.00 -11.19
CA ALA A 194 -2.08 3.98 -11.29
C ALA A 194 -2.65 5.39 -11.13
N ALA A 195 -1.98 6.23 -10.34
CA ALA A 195 -2.25 7.65 -10.32
C ALA A 195 -2.03 8.24 -11.73
N PRO A 196 -2.76 9.31 -12.10
CA PRO A 196 -2.59 9.95 -13.40
C PRO A 196 -1.12 10.27 -13.66
N ALA A 197 -0.53 9.65 -14.67
CA ALA A 197 0.86 9.91 -15.01
C ALA A 197 0.98 11.27 -15.70
N MET A 198 1.87 12.13 -15.20
CA MET A 198 2.43 13.21 -16.01
C MET A 198 3.71 12.64 -16.65
N VAL A 199 3.67 12.44 -17.97
CA VAL A 199 4.77 12.12 -18.91
C VAL A 199 5.05 10.63 -19.24
N ALA A 200 5.29 10.43 -20.54
CA ALA A 200 5.38 9.19 -21.31
C ALA A 200 6.45 8.18 -20.85
N PHE A 201 6.09 6.90 -20.89
CA PHE A 201 7.02 5.78 -20.77
C PHE A 201 7.72 5.51 -22.10
N SER A 202 9.06 5.42 -22.06
CA SER A 202 9.82 4.66 -23.05
C SER A 202 9.84 3.21 -22.60
N ALA A 203 9.35 2.30 -23.43
CA ALA A 203 9.33 0.87 -23.12
C ALA A 203 10.77 0.37 -22.86
N CYS A 204 10.99 -0.30 -21.72
CA CYS A 204 12.23 -1.00 -21.42
C CYS A 204 12.21 -2.37 -22.13
N LEU A 205 12.13 -2.35 -23.46
CA LEU A 205 12.30 -3.55 -24.27
C LEU A 205 13.79 -3.71 -24.59
N PRO A 206 14.40 -4.88 -24.36
CA PRO A 206 15.74 -5.14 -24.88
C PRO A 206 15.70 -5.02 -26.40
N ALA A 207 16.69 -4.36 -26.99
CA ALA A 207 16.82 -4.25 -28.43
C ALA A 207 16.81 -5.66 -29.05
N PRO A 208 16.10 -5.88 -30.17
CA PRO A 208 16.13 -7.18 -30.83
C PRO A 208 17.58 -7.51 -31.24
N PRO A 209 18.00 -8.79 -31.15
CA PRO A 209 19.32 -9.19 -31.62
C PRO A 209 19.42 -8.85 -33.11
N GLY A 210 20.46 -8.10 -33.48
CA GLY A 210 20.71 -7.71 -34.87
C GLY A 210 20.88 -8.94 -35.77
N HIS A 211 20.25 -8.90 -36.93
CA HIS A 211 20.53 -9.80 -38.06
C HIS A 211 21.62 -9.21 -38.95
#